data_AF-A0A0D3JJN7-F1
#
_entry.id   AF-A0A0D3JJN7-F1
#
_cell.length_a   1.000
_cell.length_b   1.000
_cell.length_c   1.000
_cell.angle_alpha   90.00
_cell.angle_beta   90.00
_cell.angle_gamma   90.00
#
_symmetry.space_group_name_H-M   'P 1'
#
loop_
_entity.id
_entity.type
_entity.pdbx_description
1 polymer ?
#
loop_
_entity_poly.entity_id
_entity_poly.type
_entity_poly.pdbx_seq_one_letter_code
_entity_poly.pdbx_strand_id
1 'polypeptide(L)'
;MRCPDPEAGKTAAAGGFMPDTGTIVMCQQWAAEQPGEVPNTVAHEMIHAYDDARARLDWTNLVHHACTEIRAANLSGDCSFWREVNRANVSPLRVAKAGERCVRRRAQISVAMNPACTSERAAEAAVDQATTHHHRDTLPRRLRLQTSSWRSRR
;
A
#
# COMPACT_ATOMS: atom_id res chain seq x y z
N MET A 1 -8.81 1.83 -12.17
CA MET A 1 -8.17 0.51 -12.35
C MET A 1 -9.12 -0.42 -13.12
N ARG A 2 -8.60 -1.36 -13.92
CA ARG A 2 -9.40 -2.45 -14.51
C ARG A 2 -8.79 -3.77 -14.08
N CYS A 3 -9.64 -4.76 -13.78
CA CYS A 3 -9.17 -6.10 -13.47
C CYS A 3 -8.43 -6.67 -14.68
N PRO A 4 -7.29 -7.37 -14.44
CA PRO A 4 -6.54 -7.97 -15.53
C PRO A 4 -7.43 -8.97 -16.27
N ASP A 5 -7.29 -8.96 -17.60
CA ASP A 5 -7.91 -9.96 -18.45
C ASP A 5 -7.19 -11.30 -18.22
N PRO A 6 -7.91 -12.39 -17.90
CA PRO A 6 -7.31 -13.71 -17.68
C PRO A 6 -6.48 -14.19 -18.88
N GLU A 7 -6.74 -13.70 -20.10
CA GLU A 7 -6.00 -14.10 -21.31
C GLU A 7 -4.77 -13.23 -21.61
N ALA A 8 -4.62 -12.07 -20.95
CA ALA A 8 -3.60 -11.07 -21.30
C ALA A 8 -2.24 -11.24 -20.59
N GLY A 9 -2.03 -12.30 -19.82
CA GLY A 9 -0.74 -12.62 -19.18
C GLY A 9 -0.21 -11.57 -18.19
N LYS A 10 -1.03 -10.61 -17.75
CA LYS A 10 -0.64 -9.57 -16.77
C LYS A 10 -0.92 -10.05 -15.34
N THR A 11 -0.06 -9.62 -14.42
CA THR A 11 -0.12 -9.94 -12.99
C THR A 11 -1.53 -9.77 -12.43
N ALA A 12 -2.02 -10.83 -11.77
CA ALA A 12 -3.31 -10.82 -11.08
C ALA A 12 -3.34 -9.69 -10.06
N ALA A 13 -4.30 -8.77 -10.21
CA ALA A 13 -4.57 -7.73 -9.24
C ALA A 13 -5.82 -8.09 -8.46
N ALA A 14 -5.73 -8.04 -7.13
CA ALA A 14 -6.80 -8.44 -6.23
C ALA A 14 -7.96 -7.42 -6.20
N GLY A 15 -7.60 -6.15 -6.27
CA GLY A 15 -8.50 -5.00 -6.18
C GLY A 15 -7.72 -3.70 -6.28
N GLY A 16 -8.42 -2.58 -6.12
CA GLY A 16 -7.81 -1.25 -6.11
C GLY A 16 -8.79 -0.14 -5.75
N PHE A 17 -8.30 0.89 -5.07
CA PHE A 17 -8.99 2.14 -4.82
C PHE A 17 -8.85 3.10 -6.02
N MET A 18 -9.93 3.77 -6.39
CA MET A 18 -9.99 4.75 -7.48
C MET A 18 -10.22 6.16 -6.89
N PRO A 19 -9.17 7.01 -6.80
CA PRO A 19 -9.28 8.32 -6.14
C PRO A 19 -10.21 9.32 -6.84
N ASP A 20 -10.34 9.21 -8.16
CA ASP A 20 -11.21 10.05 -8.99
C ASP A 20 -12.69 9.88 -8.67
N THR A 21 -13.09 8.67 -8.28
CA THR A 21 -14.48 8.30 -7.99
C THR A 21 -14.72 7.98 -6.53
N GLY A 22 -13.67 7.82 -5.72
CA GLY A 22 -13.74 7.38 -4.33
C GLY A 22 -14.23 5.93 -4.18
N THR A 23 -14.12 5.10 -5.21
CA THR A 23 -14.66 3.73 -5.22
C THR A 23 -13.57 2.68 -5.00
N ILE A 24 -13.95 1.58 -4.33
CA ILE A 24 -13.11 0.39 -4.18
C ILE A 24 -13.59 -0.65 -5.20
N VAL A 25 -12.67 -1.18 -5.98
CA VAL A 25 -12.92 -2.23 -6.97
C VAL A 25 -12.28 -3.52 -6.51
N MET A 26 -13.02 -4.63 -6.65
CA MET A 26 -12.54 -5.98 -6.36
C MET A 26 -12.59 -6.83 -7.62
N CYS A 27 -11.56 -7.63 -7.87
CA CYS A 27 -11.52 -8.49 -9.04
C CYS A 27 -12.10 -9.87 -8.73
N GLN A 28 -13.17 -10.21 -9.45
CA GLN A 28 -13.94 -11.43 -9.21
C GLN A 28 -13.10 -12.70 -9.37
N GLN A 29 -12.19 -12.75 -10.36
CA GLN A 29 -11.36 -13.95 -10.57
C GLN A 29 -10.49 -14.22 -9.35
N TRP A 30 -9.84 -13.17 -8.85
CA TRP A 30 -8.99 -13.26 -7.65
C TRP A 30 -9.80 -13.58 -6.39
N ALA A 31 -10.98 -12.97 -6.23
CA ALA A 31 -11.86 -13.25 -5.09
C ALA A 31 -12.37 -14.70 -5.09
N ALA A 32 -12.57 -15.29 -6.27
CA ALA A 32 -12.96 -16.70 -6.41
C ALA A 32 -11.80 -17.65 -6.13
N GLU A 33 -10.58 -17.31 -6.58
CA GLU A 33 -9.37 -18.13 -6.37
C GLU A 33 -8.85 -18.05 -4.92
N GLN A 34 -8.94 -16.87 -4.29
CA GLN A 34 -8.40 -16.59 -2.96
C GLN A 34 -9.45 -15.93 -2.05
N PRO A 35 -10.58 -16.59 -1.75
CA PRO A 35 -11.67 -16.00 -0.98
C PRO A 35 -11.25 -15.60 0.44
N GLY A 36 -10.30 -16.31 1.04
CA GLY A 36 -9.75 -15.98 2.36
C GLY A 36 -8.94 -14.67 2.40
N GLU A 37 -8.54 -14.15 1.24
CA GLU A 37 -7.73 -12.94 1.12
C GLU A 37 -8.56 -11.68 0.85
N VAL A 38 -9.81 -11.87 0.43
CA VAL A 38 -10.78 -10.78 0.21
C VAL A 38 -10.86 -9.80 1.39
N PRO A 39 -10.94 -10.24 2.66
CA PRO A 39 -11.01 -9.31 3.78
C PRO A 39 -9.77 -8.40 3.87
N ASN A 40 -8.59 -8.95 3.62
CA ASN A 40 -7.33 -8.21 3.69
C ASN A 40 -7.24 -7.19 2.54
N THR A 41 -7.59 -7.59 1.31
CA THR A 41 -7.61 -6.68 0.17
C THR A 41 -8.63 -5.56 0.35
N VAL A 42 -9.84 -5.88 0.81
CA VAL A 42 -10.84 -4.84 1.09
C VAL A 42 -10.35 -3.89 2.18
N ALA A 43 -9.74 -4.40 3.25
CA ALA A 43 -9.16 -3.56 4.30
C ALA A 43 -8.02 -2.66 3.76
N HIS A 44 -7.14 -3.20 2.90
CA HIS A 44 -6.07 -2.46 2.23
C HIS A 44 -6.62 -1.28 1.43
N GLU A 45 -7.61 -1.54 0.57
CA GLU A 45 -8.22 -0.47 -0.24
C GLU A 45 -9.06 0.51 0.58
N MET A 46 -9.68 0.07 1.69
CA MET A 46 -10.36 0.96 2.62
C MET A 46 -9.39 1.93 3.32
N ILE A 47 -8.16 1.49 3.60
CA ILE A 47 -7.13 2.36 4.18
C ILE A 47 -6.70 3.44 3.16
N HIS A 48 -6.58 3.07 1.88
CA HIS A 48 -6.36 4.04 0.81
C HIS A 48 -7.49 5.07 0.73
N ALA A 49 -8.75 4.62 0.74
CA ALA A 49 -9.90 5.51 0.75
C ALA A 49 -9.92 6.45 1.98
N TYR A 50 -9.58 5.91 3.15
CA TYR A 50 -9.50 6.69 4.39
C TYR A 50 -8.37 7.74 4.35
N ASP A 51 -7.19 7.35 3.87
CA ASP A 51 -6.05 8.26 3.77
C ASP A 51 -6.28 9.36 2.73
N ASP A 52 -6.88 9.01 1.59
CA ASP A 52 -7.29 9.97 0.56
C ASP A 52 -8.25 11.03 1.11
N ALA A 53 -9.31 10.58 1.79
CA ALA A 53 -10.32 11.46 2.37
C ALA A 53 -9.77 12.38 3.47
N ARG A 54 -8.88 11.86 4.34
CA ARG A 54 -8.39 12.63 5.50
C ARG A 54 -7.23 13.57 5.17
N ALA A 55 -6.37 13.19 4.23
CA ALA A 55 -5.11 13.88 3.97
C ALA A 55 -5.05 14.54 2.59
N ARG A 56 -6.06 14.32 1.72
CA ARG A 56 -6.10 14.80 0.33
C ARG A 56 -4.81 14.43 -0.39
N LEU A 57 -4.60 13.12 -0.54
CA LEU A 57 -3.37 12.59 -1.09
C LEU A 57 -3.15 13.09 -2.52
N ASP A 58 -1.89 13.36 -2.84
CA ASP A 58 -1.47 13.60 -4.21
C ASP A 58 -0.91 12.27 -4.72
N TRP A 59 -1.70 11.57 -5.52
CA TRP A 59 -1.33 10.25 -6.06
C TRP A 59 -0.20 10.30 -7.08
N THR A 60 0.18 11.50 -7.55
CA THR A 60 1.36 11.70 -8.40
C THR A 60 2.64 11.92 -7.58
N ASN A 61 2.49 12.27 -6.30
CA ASN A 61 3.60 12.38 -5.37
C ASN A 61 3.93 10.99 -4.79
N LEU A 62 5.09 10.46 -5.18
CA LEU A 62 5.55 9.12 -4.77
C LEU A 62 5.63 8.96 -3.26
N VAL A 63 5.92 10.02 -2.50
CA VAL A 63 5.97 9.96 -1.03
C VAL A 63 4.57 9.83 -0.45
N HIS A 64 3.58 10.58 -0.98
CA HIS A 64 2.19 10.46 -0.52
C HIS A 64 1.63 9.06 -0.81
N HIS A 65 1.93 8.54 -2.00
CA HIS A 65 1.58 7.17 -2.38
C HIS A 65 2.26 6.14 -1.46
N ALA A 66 3.57 6.28 -1.22
CA ALA A 66 4.30 5.40 -0.32
C ALA A 66 3.76 5.44 1.13
N CYS A 67 3.37 6.61 1.63
CA CYS A 67 2.81 6.76 2.98
C CYS A 67 1.53 5.94 3.16
N THR A 68 0.60 5.98 2.19
CA THR A 68 -0.64 5.22 2.29
C THR A 68 -0.41 3.72 2.09
N GLU A 69 0.52 3.32 1.22
CA GLU A 69 0.90 1.92 1.03
C GLU A 69 1.55 1.27 2.26
N ILE A 70 2.42 2.01 2.96
CA ILE A 70 3.00 1.54 4.23
C ILE A 70 1.89 1.30 5.27
N ARG A 71 0.93 2.23 5.38
CA ARG A 71 -0.20 2.09 6.31
C ARG A 71 -1.10 0.93 5.91
N ALA A 72 -1.43 0.82 4.62
CA ALA A 72 -2.29 -0.22 4.08
C ALA A 72 -1.67 -1.62 4.30
N ALA A 73 -0.39 -1.81 4.00
CA ALA A 73 0.31 -3.08 4.23
C ALA A 73 0.46 -3.44 5.72
N ASN A 74 0.59 -2.44 6.59
CA ASN A 74 0.77 -2.63 8.04
C ASN A 74 -0.55 -2.94 8.77
N LEU A 75 -1.67 -2.33 8.36
CA LEU A 75 -2.95 -2.41 9.07
C LEU A 75 -3.96 -3.39 8.46
N SER A 76 -3.83 -3.75 7.18
CA SER A 76 -4.77 -4.65 6.49
C SER A 76 -4.61 -6.14 6.83
N GLY A 77 -3.51 -6.54 7.45
CA GLY A 77 -3.15 -7.95 7.63
C GLY A 77 -2.32 -8.55 6.49
N ASP A 78 -1.98 -7.75 5.47
CA ASP A 78 -1.15 -8.13 4.33
C ASP A 78 0.21 -8.73 4.69
N CYS A 79 0.78 -8.26 5.79
CA CYS A 79 2.09 -8.66 6.30
C CYS A 79 2.01 -9.49 7.60
N SER A 80 0.89 -10.19 7.83
CA SER A 80 0.75 -11.09 8.96
C SER A 80 1.78 -12.25 8.90
N PHE A 81 2.25 -12.70 10.07
CA PHE A 81 3.32 -13.69 10.19
C PHE A 81 3.02 -14.99 9.42
N TRP A 82 1.85 -15.57 9.64
CA TRP A 82 1.43 -16.82 8.95
C TRP A 82 1.34 -16.66 7.44
N ARG A 83 1.04 -15.45 6.94
CA ARG A 83 0.98 -15.16 5.52
C ARG A 83 2.37 -15.07 4.90
N GLU A 84 3.32 -14.46 5.59
CA GLU A 84 4.72 -14.46 5.14
C GLU A 84 5.38 -15.85 5.29
N VAL A 85 4.90 -16.73 6.20
CA VAL A 85 5.22 -18.17 6.19
C VAL A 85 4.68 -18.84 4.93
N ASN A 86 3.39 -18.68 4.62
CA ASN A 86 2.77 -19.29 3.45
C ASN A 86 3.36 -18.78 2.12
N ARG A 87 3.88 -17.56 2.11
CA ARG A 87 4.61 -16.97 0.97
C ARG A 87 6.11 -17.30 0.95
N ALA A 88 6.59 -18.17 1.84
CA ALA A 88 8.00 -18.56 1.98
C ALA A 88 8.99 -17.39 2.22
N ASN A 89 8.50 -16.25 2.74
CA ASN A 89 9.29 -15.03 2.96
C ASN A 89 9.94 -14.96 4.35
N VAL A 90 9.64 -15.91 5.24
CA VAL A 90 10.25 -16.02 6.57
C VAL A 90 11.18 -17.22 6.64
N SER A 91 12.41 -16.98 7.06
CA SER A 91 13.40 -18.00 7.42
C SER A 91 13.59 -17.97 8.93
N PRO A 92 13.87 -19.12 9.60
CA PRO A 92 14.21 -19.15 11.02
C PRO A 92 15.31 -18.15 11.42
N LEU A 93 16.23 -17.85 10.48
CA LEU A 93 17.34 -16.90 10.67
C LEU A 93 16.95 -15.42 10.45
N ARG A 94 15.75 -15.13 9.94
CA ARG A 94 15.29 -13.78 9.57
C ARG A 94 13.94 -13.42 10.17
N VAL A 95 13.50 -14.07 11.25
CA VAL A 95 12.19 -13.78 11.87
C VAL A 95 12.12 -12.36 12.44
N ALA A 96 13.23 -11.86 13.00
CA ALA A 96 13.32 -10.48 13.48
C ALA A 96 13.04 -9.51 12.32
N LYS A 97 12.13 -8.54 12.55
CA LYS A 97 11.70 -7.53 11.56
C LYS A 97 11.07 -8.08 10.27
N ALA A 98 10.52 -9.29 10.28
CA ALA A 98 9.85 -9.85 9.10
C ALA A 98 8.68 -8.98 8.61
N GLY A 99 7.85 -8.47 9.53
CA GLY A 99 6.74 -7.56 9.20
C GLY A 99 7.23 -6.25 8.53
N GLU A 100 8.23 -5.59 9.12
CA GLU A 100 8.83 -4.36 8.57
C GLU A 100 9.36 -4.56 7.14
N ARG A 101 10.02 -5.69 6.87
CA ARG A 101 10.49 -6.01 5.52
C ARG A 101 9.35 -6.27 4.55
N CYS A 102 8.28 -6.95 4.98
CA CYS A 102 7.10 -7.17 4.16
C CYS A 102 6.43 -5.83 3.78
N VAL A 103 6.23 -4.95 4.77
CA VAL A 103 5.61 -3.63 4.55
C VAL A 103 6.44 -2.81 3.56
N ARG A 104 7.75 -2.74 3.77
CA ARG A 104 8.67 -2.06 2.85
C ARG A 104 8.58 -2.63 1.43
N ARG A 105 8.64 -3.96 1.28
CA ARG A 105 8.57 -4.66 -0.01
C ARG A 105 7.26 -4.36 -0.74
N ARG A 106 6.12 -4.47 -0.05
CA ARG A 106 4.79 -4.19 -0.61
C ARG A 106 4.68 -2.75 -1.09
N ALA A 107 5.09 -1.80 -0.27
CA ALA A 107 5.07 -0.38 -0.63
C ALA A 107 5.96 -0.06 -1.83
N GLN A 108 7.18 -0.63 -1.89
CA GLN A 108 8.08 -0.44 -3.02
C GLN A 108 7.47 -0.96 -4.33
N ILE A 109 6.89 -2.17 -4.31
CA ILE A 109 6.24 -2.75 -5.50
C ILE A 109 5.09 -1.86 -5.98
N SER A 110 4.22 -1.42 -5.06
CA SER A 110 3.08 -0.59 -5.45
C SER A 110 3.51 0.78 -6.01
N VAL A 111 4.45 1.46 -5.34
CA VAL A 111 4.96 2.76 -5.79
C VAL A 111 5.72 2.65 -7.12
N ALA A 112 6.45 1.56 -7.35
CA ALA A 112 7.12 1.31 -8.62
C ALA A 112 6.14 1.14 -9.80
N MET A 113 4.92 0.68 -9.54
CA MET A 113 3.85 0.57 -10.55
C MET A 113 3.11 1.89 -10.81
N ASN A 114 3.42 2.96 -10.05
CA ASN A 114 2.82 4.27 -10.25
C ASN A 114 3.32 4.92 -11.55
N PRO A 115 2.45 5.43 -12.44
CA PRO A 115 2.86 6.11 -13.67
C PRO A 115 3.79 7.32 -13.49
N ALA A 116 3.74 7.99 -12.33
CA ALA A 116 4.63 9.10 -12.00
C ALA A 116 6.03 8.64 -11.57
N CYS A 117 6.24 7.33 -11.35
CA CYS A 117 7.50 6.77 -10.95
C CYS A 117 8.43 6.61 -12.15
N THR A 118 9.60 7.27 -12.10
CA THR A 118 10.57 7.26 -13.21
C THR A 118 11.55 6.09 -13.14
N SER A 119 11.76 5.50 -11.95
CA SER A 119 12.67 4.36 -11.75
C SER A 119 12.39 3.66 -10.43
N GLU A 120 12.79 2.39 -10.32
CA GLU A 120 12.72 1.64 -9.05
C GLU A 120 13.48 2.33 -7.91
N ARG A 121 14.60 3.00 -8.23
CA ARG A 121 15.35 3.81 -7.25
C ARG A 121 14.54 4.97 -6.68
N ALA A 122 13.71 5.60 -7.51
CA ALA A 122 12.83 6.67 -7.05
C ALA A 122 11.73 6.12 -6.11
N ALA A 123 11.19 4.94 -6.42
CA ALA A 123 10.24 4.25 -5.53
C ALA A 123 10.89 3.88 -4.19
N GLU A 124 12.10 3.35 -4.21
CA GLU A 124 12.84 3.03 -2.98
C GLU A 124 13.09 4.28 -2.12
N ALA A 125 13.59 5.37 -2.72
CA ALA A 125 13.84 6.62 -2.00
C ALA A 125 12.55 7.20 -1.38
N ALA A 126 11.43 7.14 -2.10
CA ALA A 126 10.14 7.59 -1.59
C ALA A 126 9.64 6.74 -0.41
N VAL A 127 9.80 5.41 -0.49
CA VAL A 127 9.45 4.50 0.61
C VAL A 127 10.36 4.72 1.82
N ASP A 128 11.65 4.95 1.61
CA ASP A 128 12.61 5.24 2.70
C ASP A 128 12.20 6.49 3.47
N GLN A 129 11.91 7.56 2.72
CA GLN A 129 11.45 8.81 3.27
C GLN A 129 10.12 8.65 4.04
N ALA A 130 9.17 7.89 3.49
CA ALA A 130 7.88 7.63 4.14
C ALA A 130 8.02 6.74 5.40
N THR A 131 8.92 5.75 5.37
CA THR A 131 9.13 4.79 6.47
C THR A 131 9.58 5.49 7.76
N THR A 132 10.43 6.52 7.67
CA THR A 132 10.86 7.31 8.82
C THR A 132 9.68 7.94 9.59
N HIS A 133 8.61 8.28 8.88
CA HIS A 133 7.46 8.97 9.45
C HIS A 133 6.29 8.04 9.80
N HIS A 134 6.09 6.95 9.05
CA HIS A 134 4.85 6.17 9.11
C HIS A 134 4.99 4.71 9.55
N HIS A 135 6.20 4.19 9.75
CA HIS A 135 6.39 2.78 10.17
C HIS A 135 5.81 2.47 11.57
N ARG A 136 5.60 3.50 12.41
CA ARG A 136 4.92 3.37 13.73
C ARG A 136 3.54 4.03 13.75
N ASP A 137 3.02 4.44 12.59
CA ASP A 137 1.71 5.07 12.48
C ASP A 137 0.62 3.99 12.52
N THR A 138 0.32 3.53 13.74
CA THR A 138 -0.77 2.58 14.03
C THR A 138 -2.11 3.28 14.26
N LEU A 139 -2.15 4.60 14.08
CA LEU A 139 -3.29 5.36 14.52
C LEU A 139 -4.36 5.42 13.43
N PRO A 140 -5.64 5.20 13.78
CA PRO A 140 -6.74 5.68 12.96
C PRO A 140 -6.60 7.21 12.80
N ARG A 141 -6.08 7.91 13.82
CA ARG A 141 -5.90 9.37 13.88
C ARG A 141 -4.70 9.76 14.76
N ARG A 142 -3.48 9.93 14.21
CA ARG A 142 -2.54 10.95 14.72
C ARG A 142 -2.30 11.97 13.63
N LEU A 143 -2.73 13.18 13.92
CA LEU A 143 -2.12 14.36 13.36
C LEU A 143 -0.66 14.41 13.87
N ARG A 144 0.30 14.21 12.97
CA ARG A 144 1.16 15.36 12.66
C ARG A 144 0.60 15.94 11.38
N LEU A 145 -0.43 16.78 11.50
CA LEU A 145 -0.41 17.96 10.65
C LEU A 145 0.96 18.57 10.93
N GLN A 146 1.83 18.62 9.92
CA GLN A 146 2.89 19.62 9.94
C GLN A 146 2.21 20.98 9.88
N THR A 147 1.63 21.43 11.00
CA THR A 147 1.21 22.80 11.19
C THR A 147 2.50 23.61 11.36
N SER A 148 3.18 23.92 10.25
CA SER A 148 3.98 25.15 10.14
C SER A 148 4.64 25.40 8.78
N SER A 149 4.64 24.50 7.78
CA SER A 149 5.33 24.81 6.50
C SER A 149 4.53 24.61 5.20
N TRP A 150 3.35 23.99 5.23
CA TRP A 150 2.56 23.70 4.02
C TRP A 150 1.37 24.65 3.77
N ARG A 151 1.39 25.85 4.38
CA ARG A 151 0.46 26.96 4.10
C ARG A 151 1.17 28.16 3.46
N SER A 152 2.11 27.91 2.54
CA SER A 152 2.54 28.96 1.61
C SER A 152 3.09 28.35 0.32
N ARG A 153 2.18 28.03 -0.60
CA ARG A 153 2.37 28.18 -2.05
C ARG A 153 1.03 27.91 -2.73
N ARG A 154 0.29 29.03 -2.86
CA ARG A 154 -0.80 29.37 -3.78
C ARG A 154 -1.96 28.38 -3.90
#